data_AF-A0A0W0TFU9-F1
#
_entry.id   AF-A0A0W0TFU9-F1
#
_cell.length_a   1.000
_cell.length_b   1.000
_cell.length_c   1.000
_cell.angle_alpha   90.00
_cell.angle_beta   90.00
_cell.angle_gamma   90.00
#
_symmetry.space_group_name_H-M   'P 1'
#
loop_
_entity.id
_entity.type
_entity.pdbx_description
1 polymer ?
#
loop_
_entity_poly.entity_id
_entity_poly.type
_entity_poly.pdbx_seq_one_letter_code
_entity_poly.pdbx_strand_id
1 'polypeptide(L)'
;MFAGFTDGFDGWLARHFSWQSLFGSFMDPLADKLLIASSFISLALIGQLPWWLVILVFLRDFTISMGVLAWYWFIQRQLDFEPTRLSKINTTLQLALVTVCLFELAFFPITDYLIQTLIILTAITTTATYIHYVWTWSRKACIANRLPQ
;
A
#
# COMPACT_ATOMS: atom_id res chain seq x y z
N MET A 1 3.32 -2.32 24.87
CA MET A 1 4.52 -1.52 24.54
C MET A 1 5.85 -2.28 24.61
N PHE A 2 5.91 -3.55 25.04
CA PHE A 2 7.13 -4.37 24.97
C PHE A 2 7.23 -5.27 23.71
N ALA A 3 6.14 -5.45 22.95
CA ALA A 3 6.13 -6.33 21.76
C ALA A 3 6.87 -5.76 20.54
N GLY A 4 6.93 -4.43 20.38
CA GLY A 4 7.55 -3.79 19.21
C GLY A 4 9.08 -3.86 19.17
N PHE A 5 9.74 -4.21 20.29
CA PHE A 5 11.20 -4.40 20.32
C PHE A 5 11.61 -5.85 20.02
N THR A 6 10.71 -6.82 20.25
CA THR A 6 10.92 -8.24 19.94
C THR A 6 10.69 -8.55 18.45
N ASP A 7 9.68 -7.93 17.82
CA ASP A 7 9.41 -8.13 16.39
C ASP A 7 10.59 -7.72 15.49
N GLY A 8 11.38 -6.72 15.92
CA GLY A 8 12.60 -6.32 15.22
C GLY A 8 13.73 -7.35 15.30
N PHE A 9 13.77 -8.16 16.36
CA PHE A 9 14.79 -9.18 16.58
C PHE A 9 14.44 -10.50 15.86
N ASP A 10 13.16 -10.90 15.86
CA ASP A 10 12.69 -12.06 15.08
C ASP A 10 12.80 -11.80 13.56
N GLY A 11 12.58 -10.56 13.12
CA GLY A 11 12.83 -10.14 11.74
C GLY A 11 14.31 -10.22 11.31
N TRP A 12 15.26 -10.14 12.25
CA TRP A 12 16.68 -10.32 11.98
C TRP A 12 17.05 -11.82 11.87
N LEU A 13 16.41 -12.68 12.66
CA LEU A 13 16.62 -14.14 12.63
C LEU A 13 16.00 -14.78 11.37
N ALA A 14 14.84 -14.29 10.91
CA ALA A 14 14.19 -14.77 9.69
C ALA A 14 15.00 -14.47 8.41
N ARG A 15 15.77 -13.37 8.39
CA ARG A 15 16.67 -13.04 7.27
C ARG A 15 17.88 -13.97 7.15
N HIS A 16 18.20 -14.78 8.16
CA HIS A 16 19.31 -15.72 8.13
C HIS A 16 18.93 -17.10 7.55
N PHE A 17 17.64 -17.42 7.42
CA PHE A 17 17.19 -18.66 6.77
C PHE A 17 16.93 -18.42 5.28
N SER A 18 18.00 -18.54 4.53
CA SER A 18 18.19 -18.36 3.09
C SER A 18 17.44 -19.37 2.21
N TRP A 19 16.12 -19.54 2.41
CA TRP A 19 15.24 -20.40 1.61
C TRP A 19 14.06 -19.63 0.97
N GLN A 20 14.28 -18.38 0.59
CA GLN A 20 13.30 -17.65 -0.22
C GLN A 20 13.49 -18.02 -1.69
N SER A 21 12.60 -18.87 -2.21
CA SER A 21 12.44 -19.03 -3.65
C SER A 21 12.06 -17.68 -4.27
N LEU A 22 12.38 -17.46 -5.55
CA LEU A 22 11.92 -16.28 -6.32
C LEU A 22 10.41 -16.03 -6.18
N PHE A 23 9.64 -17.10 -5.93
CA PHE A 23 8.20 -17.04 -5.69
C PHE A 23 7.87 -16.46 -4.30
N GLY A 24 8.57 -16.87 -3.25
CA GLY A 24 8.38 -16.35 -1.88
C GLY A 24 8.65 -14.84 -1.78
N SER A 25 9.71 -14.35 -2.44
CA SER A 25 10.03 -12.91 -2.45
C SER A 25 8.95 -12.03 -3.11
N PHE A 26 8.11 -12.60 -3.99
CA PHE A 26 6.98 -11.89 -4.59
C PHE A 26 5.67 -12.08 -3.79
N MET A 27 5.54 -13.19 -3.08
CA MET A 27 4.39 -13.47 -2.22
C MET A 27 4.39 -12.61 -0.95
N ASP A 28 5.55 -12.31 -0.36
CA ASP A 28 5.61 -11.52 0.89
C ASP A 28 4.98 -10.11 0.72
N PRO A 29 5.33 -9.30 -0.30
CA PRO A 29 4.70 -8.00 -0.51
C PRO A 29 3.23 -8.07 -0.97
N LEU A 30 2.83 -9.20 -1.56
CA LEU A 30 1.45 -9.44 -1.97
C LEU A 30 0.56 -9.73 -0.75
N ALA A 31 1.06 -10.56 0.17
CA ALA A 31 0.38 -10.86 1.43
C ALA A 31 0.17 -9.60 2.28
N ASP A 32 1.18 -8.74 2.39
CA ASP A 32 1.07 -7.46 3.10
C ASP A 32 -0.04 -6.57 2.54
N LYS A 33 -0.15 -6.48 1.20
CA LYS A 33 -1.21 -5.70 0.54
C LYS A 33 -2.59 -6.30 0.72
N LEU A 34 -2.70 -7.63 0.66
CA LEU A 34 -3.96 -8.33 0.89
C LEU A 34 -4.43 -8.15 2.33
N LEU A 35 -3.52 -8.15 3.30
CA LEU A 35 -3.84 -7.89 4.70
C LEU A 35 -4.44 -6.49 4.88
N ILE A 36 -3.79 -5.45 4.33
CA ILE A 36 -4.32 -4.08 4.40
C ILE A 36 -5.67 -3.99 3.68
N ALA A 37 -5.78 -4.53 2.47
CA ALA A 37 -7.05 -4.53 1.72
C ALA A 37 -8.18 -5.22 2.48
N SER A 38 -7.91 -6.38 3.08
CA SER A 38 -8.89 -7.13 3.88
C SER A 38 -9.32 -6.37 5.13
N SER A 39 -8.41 -5.60 5.75
CA SER A 39 -8.70 -4.74 6.89
C SER A 39 -9.66 -3.62 6.51
N PHE A 40 -9.40 -2.94 5.38
CA PHE A 40 -10.30 -1.91 4.84
C PHE A 40 -11.68 -2.46 4.49
N ILE A 41 -11.75 -3.65 3.87
CA ILE A 41 -13.01 -4.32 3.56
C ILE A 41 -13.78 -4.66 4.84
N SER A 42 -13.09 -5.21 5.85
CA SER A 42 -13.69 -5.58 7.12
C SER A 42 -14.28 -4.37 7.85
N LEU A 43 -13.53 -3.24 7.86
CA LEU A 43 -13.99 -1.98 8.42
C LEU A 43 -15.18 -1.39 7.65
N ALA A 44 -15.24 -1.55 6.33
CA ALA A 44 -16.40 -1.12 5.56
C ALA A 44 -17.64 -2.01 5.76
N LEU A 45 -17.45 -3.32 5.97
CA LEU A 45 -18.55 -4.24 6.26
C LEU A 45 -19.26 -3.92 7.58
N ILE A 46 -18.52 -3.47 8.59
CA ILE A 46 -19.08 -3.03 9.87
C ILE A 46 -19.56 -1.56 9.86
N GLY A 47 -19.48 -0.89 8.70
CA GLY A 47 -19.94 0.48 8.52
C GLY A 47 -18.99 1.57 9.01
N GLN A 48 -17.78 1.22 9.45
CA GLN A 48 -16.79 2.18 9.96
C GLN A 48 -16.09 2.97 8.86
N LEU A 49 -15.92 2.37 7.67
CA LEU A 49 -15.36 3.04 6.51
C LEU A 49 -16.35 3.06 5.35
N PRO A 50 -16.38 4.16 4.57
CA PRO A 50 -17.23 4.19 3.39
C PRO A 50 -16.62 3.34 2.25
N TRP A 51 -17.47 2.59 1.55
CA TRP A 51 -17.06 1.72 0.45
C TRP A 51 -16.30 2.43 -0.66
N TRP A 52 -16.61 3.71 -0.93
CA TRP A 52 -15.91 4.48 -1.96
C TRP A 52 -14.42 4.65 -1.62
N LEU A 53 -14.05 4.76 -0.34
CA LEU A 53 -12.65 4.87 0.07
C LEU A 53 -11.91 3.56 -0.13
N VAL A 54 -12.55 2.43 0.23
CA VAL A 54 -11.99 1.08 0.05
C VAL A 54 -11.70 0.83 -1.43
N ILE A 55 -12.65 1.12 -2.31
CA ILE A 55 -12.50 0.96 -3.76
C ILE A 55 -11.36 1.83 -4.28
N LEU A 56 -11.26 3.08 -3.81
CA LEU A 56 -10.23 4.02 -4.24
C LEU A 56 -8.81 3.57 -3.83
N VAL A 57 -8.64 3.09 -2.60
CA VAL A 57 -7.38 2.52 -2.12
C VAL A 57 -7.02 1.26 -2.90
N PHE A 58 -7.97 0.34 -3.06
CA PHE A 58 -7.76 -0.91 -3.79
C PHE A 58 -7.37 -0.68 -5.26
N LEU A 59 -8.08 0.21 -5.96
CA LEU A 59 -7.80 0.54 -7.36
C LEU A 59 -6.39 1.12 -7.53
N ARG A 60 -5.98 2.01 -6.61
CA ARG A 60 -4.66 2.63 -6.62
C ARG A 60 -3.56 1.59 -6.42
N ASP A 61 -3.70 0.71 -5.43
CA ASP A 61 -2.70 -0.31 -5.13
C ASP A 61 -2.62 -1.39 -6.21
N PHE A 62 -3.77 -1.77 -6.79
CA PHE A 62 -3.83 -2.66 -7.93
C PHE A 62 -3.11 -2.07 -9.14
N THR A 63 -3.36 -0.79 -9.47
CA THR A 63 -2.75 -0.12 -10.62
C THR A 63 -1.24 0.02 -10.47
N ILE A 64 -0.74 0.37 -9.28
CA ILE A 64 0.71 0.46 -9.04
C ILE A 64 1.36 -0.92 -9.15
N SER A 65 0.72 -1.96 -8.61
CA SER A 65 1.24 -3.34 -8.68
C SER A 65 1.28 -3.87 -10.11
N MET A 66 0.19 -3.66 -10.86
CA MET A 66 0.10 -4.02 -12.28
C MET A 66 1.12 -3.27 -13.13
N GLY A 67 1.34 -1.98 -12.86
CA GLY A 67 2.39 -1.20 -13.51
C GLY A 67 3.75 -1.86 -13.31
N VAL A 68 4.15 -2.08 -12.05
CA VAL A 68 5.46 -2.70 -11.71
C VAL A 68 5.63 -4.04 -12.41
N LEU A 69 4.60 -4.88 -12.41
CA LEU A 69 4.63 -6.19 -13.05
C LEU A 69 4.78 -6.08 -14.57
N ALA A 70 4.03 -5.18 -15.21
CA ALA A 70 4.14 -4.94 -16.64
C ALA A 70 5.55 -4.50 -17.03
N TRP A 71 6.18 -3.59 -16.27
CA TRP A 71 7.55 -3.19 -16.58
C TRP A 71 8.55 -4.34 -16.44
N TYR A 72 8.44 -5.11 -15.36
CA TYR A 72 9.33 -6.25 -15.13
C TYR A 72 9.27 -7.23 -16.31
N TRP A 73 8.07 -7.48 -16.83
CA TRP A 73 7.84 -8.39 -17.94
C TRP A 73 8.33 -7.84 -19.29
N PHE A 74 8.09 -6.55 -19.58
CA PHE A 74 8.39 -5.95 -20.89
C PHE A 74 9.83 -5.45 -21.05
N ILE A 75 10.43 -4.88 -20.01
CA ILE A 75 11.71 -4.16 -20.14
C ILE A 75 12.87 -4.96 -19.51
N GLN A 76 12.58 -5.96 -18.66
CA GLN A 76 13.56 -6.85 -18.00
C GLN A 76 14.76 -6.15 -17.32
N ARG A 77 14.73 -4.83 -17.16
CA ARG A 77 15.73 -4.06 -16.41
C ARG A 77 15.22 -3.81 -15.00
N GLN A 78 16.15 -3.87 -14.06
CA GLN A 78 15.91 -3.43 -12.69
C GLN A 78 15.45 -1.97 -12.74
N LEU A 79 14.19 -1.75 -12.37
CA LEU A 79 13.72 -0.41 -12.05
C LEU A 79 14.32 -0.05 -10.71
N ASP A 80 15.08 1.04 -10.67
CA ASP A 80 15.26 1.81 -9.46
C ASP A 80 13.92 2.48 -9.14
N PHE A 81 13.02 1.69 -8.56
CA PHE A 81 11.73 2.12 -8.06
C PHE A 81 11.97 2.80 -6.73
N GLU A 82 12.45 4.05 -6.75
CA GLU A 82 12.42 4.84 -5.54
C GLU A 82 10.97 5.23 -5.23
N PRO A 83 10.37 4.72 -4.14
CA PRO A 83 9.03 5.11 -3.75
C PRO A 83 9.01 6.61 -3.48
N THR A 84 8.14 7.32 -4.20
CA THR A 84 8.01 8.77 -4.03
C THR A 84 7.56 9.09 -2.61
N ARG A 85 8.03 10.23 -2.08
CA ARG A 85 7.67 10.68 -0.71
C ARG A 85 6.14 10.72 -0.51
N LEU A 86 5.39 11.07 -1.56
CA LEU A 86 3.93 11.06 -1.58
C LEU A 86 3.34 9.67 -1.34
N SER A 87 3.92 8.61 -1.92
CA SER A 87 3.45 7.25 -1.70
C SER A 87 3.67 6.79 -0.26
N LYS A 88 4.81 7.14 0.33
CA LYS A 88 5.12 6.81 1.74
C LYS A 88 4.11 7.45 2.69
N ILE A 89 3.83 8.73 2.49
CA ILE A 89 2.83 9.47 3.29
C ILE A 89 1.46 8.80 3.18
N ASN A 90 1.04 8.44 1.96
CA ASN A 90 -0.25 7.79 1.76
C ASN A 90 -0.35 6.45 2.48
N THR A 91 0.68 5.60 2.38
CA THR A 91 0.69 4.31 3.08
C THR A 91 0.71 4.48 4.60
N THR A 92 1.41 5.49 5.13
CA THR A 92 1.38 5.80 6.56
C THR A 92 -0.01 6.26 7.01
N LEU A 93 -0.69 7.08 6.21
CA LEU A 93 -2.05 7.54 6.51
C LEU A 93 -3.07 6.40 6.48
N GLN A 94 -2.97 5.48 5.51
CA GLN A 94 -3.82 4.30 5.46
C GLN A 94 -3.63 3.39 6.67
N LEU A 95 -2.38 3.13 7.06
CA LEU A 95 -2.08 2.34 8.25
C LEU A 95 -2.58 3.02 9.53
N ALA A 96 -2.39 4.34 9.63
CA ALA A 96 -2.89 5.13 10.75
C ALA A 96 -4.42 5.09 10.83
N LEU A 97 -5.12 5.24 9.71
CA LEU A 97 -6.58 5.16 9.64
C LEU A 97 -7.09 3.80 10.12
N VAL A 98 -6.53 2.69 9.60
CA VAL A 98 -6.91 1.34 10.04
C VAL A 98 -6.65 1.16 11.53
N THR A 99 -5.49 1.62 12.04
CA THR A 99 -5.13 1.51 13.45
C THR A 99 -6.12 2.28 14.34
N VAL A 100 -6.49 3.49 13.95
CA VAL A 100 -7.46 4.33 14.68
C VAL A 100 -8.84 3.69 14.70
N CYS A 101 -9.33 3.19 13.56
CA CYS A 101 -10.62 2.48 13.50
C CYS A 101 -10.63 1.19 14.33
N LEU A 102 -9.53 0.43 14.35
CA LEU A 102 -9.43 -0.77 15.19
C LEU A 102 -9.35 -0.41 16.68
N PHE A 103 -8.64 0.66 17.03
CA PHE A 103 -8.56 1.14 18.41
C PHE A 103 -9.93 1.59 18.93
N GLU A 104 -10.69 2.28 18.08
CA GLU A 104 -12.06 2.68 18.39
C GLU A 104 -12.95 1.47 18.71
N LEU A 105 -12.84 0.42 17.89
CA LEU A 105 -13.62 -0.80 18.04
C LEU A 105 -13.22 -1.61 19.29
N ALA A 106 -11.95 -1.55 19.69
CA ALA A 106 -11.39 -2.38 20.77
C ALA A 106 -11.44 -1.75 22.16
N PHE A 107 -11.30 -0.42 22.27
CA PHE A 107 -11.14 0.25 23.56
C PHE A 107 -12.25 1.25 23.85
N PHE A 108 -12.32 2.34 23.10
CA PHE A 108 -13.23 3.45 23.37
C PHE A 108 -13.63 4.17 22.07
N PRO A 109 -14.87 4.69 21.98
CA PRO A 109 -15.31 5.49 20.85
C PRO A 109 -14.40 6.71 20.68
N ILE A 110 -13.93 6.94 19.47
CA ILE A 110 -13.09 8.08 19.10
C ILE A 110 -14.01 9.18 18.56
N THR A 111 -13.57 10.44 18.64
CA THR A 111 -14.34 11.54 18.06
C THR A 111 -14.52 11.35 16.55
N ASP A 112 -15.76 11.29 16.07
CA ASP A 112 -16.13 11.17 14.65
C ASP A 112 -15.37 12.15 13.74
N TYR A 113 -15.10 13.36 14.22
CA TYR A 113 -14.35 14.39 13.50
C TYR A 113 -12.92 13.95 13.14
N LEU A 114 -12.23 13.23 14.02
CA LEU A 114 -10.88 12.74 13.77
C LEU A 114 -10.88 11.67 12.67
N ILE A 115 -11.84 10.74 12.72
CA ILE A 115 -11.98 9.67 11.72
C ILE A 115 -12.32 10.26 10.35
N GLN A 116 -13.29 11.18 10.29
CA GLN A 116 -13.64 11.86 9.05
C GLN A 116 -12.47 12.65 8.44
N THR A 117 -11.70 13.35 9.29
CA THR A 117 -10.50 14.07 8.84
C THR A 117 -9.48 13.10 8.26
N LEU A 118 -9.22 11.98 8.93
CA LEU A 118 -8.29 10.94 8.44
C LEU A 118 -8.77 10.30 7.13
N ILE A 119 -10.07 10.04 6.99
CA ILE A 119 -10.68 9.53 5.75
C ILE A 119 -10.42 10.51 4.60
N ILE A 120 -10.71 11.80 4.79
CA ILE A 120 -10.54 12.83 3.76
C ILE A 120 -9.06 12.96 3.38
N LEU A 121 -8.16 13.03 4.37
CA LEU A 121 -6.72 13.11 4.11
C LEU A 121 -6.21 11.87 3.35
N THR A 122 -6.67 10.68 3.73
CA THR A 122 -6.32 9.43 3.05
C THR A 122 -6.86 9.41 1.61
N ALA A 123 -8.07 9.89 1.38
CA ALA A 123 -8.66 9.99 0.04
C ALA A 123 -7.88 10.96 -0.87
N ILE A 124 -7.54 12.14 -0.36
CA ILE A 124 -6.79 13.17 -1.10
C ILE A 124 -5.40 12.63 -1.46
N THR A 125 -4.68 12.08 -0.49
CA THR A 125 -3.32 11.57 -0.71
C THR A 125 -3.31 10.33 -1.60
N THR A 126 -4.31 9.45 -1.49
CA THR A 126 -4.44 8.29 -2.37
C THR A 126 -4.73 8.74 -3.80
N THR A 127 -5.63 9.69 -4.02
CA THR A 127 -5.94 10.22 -5.36
C THR A 127 -4.73 10.93 -5.97
N ALA A 128 -4.04 11.76 -5.19
CA ALA A 128 -2.83 12.46 -5.65
C ALA A 128 -1.73 11.48 -6.05
N THR A 129 -1.49 10.43 -5.25
CA THR A 129 -0.52 9.39 -5.61
C THR A 129 -0.95 8.60 -6.83
N TYR A 130 -2.24 8.29 -6.95
CA TYR A 130 -2.78 7.57 -8.10
C TYR A 130 -2.51 8.32 -9.41
N ILE A 131 -2.87 9.61 -9.47
CA ILE A 131 -2.63 10.46 -10.64
C ILE A 131 -1.13 10.57 -10.95
N HIS A 132 -0.31 10.82 -9.92
CA HIS A 132 1.14 10.94 -10.08
C HIS A 132 1.76 9.67 -10.68
N TYR A 133 1.34 8.49 -10.19
CA TYR A 133 1.81 7.21 -10.71
C TYR A 133 1.33 6.99 -12.14
N VAL A 134 0.03 7.11 -12.41
CA VAL A 134 -0.52 6.90 -13.76
C VAL A 134 0.19 7.80 -14.79
N TRP A 135 0.44 9.07 -14.45
CA TRP A 135 1.19 9.98 -15.31
C TRP A 135 2.62 9.52 -15.56
N THR A 136 3.35 9.19 -14.49
CA THR A 136 4.75 8.75 -14.56
C THR A 136 4.90 7.49 -15.42
N TRP A 137 3.99 6.54 -15.22
CA TRP A 137 3.93 5.28 -15.96
C TRP A 137 3.60 5.48 -17.43
N SER A 138 2.57 6.29 -17.73
CA SER A 138 2.18 6.60 -19.11
C SER A 138 3.32 7.26 -19.89
N ARG A 139 4.04 8.19 -19.24
CA ARG A 139 5.19 8.87 -19.85
C ARG A 139 6.36 7.91 -20.09
N LYS A 140 6.70 7.05 -19.12
CA LYS A 140 7.76 6.06 -19.26
C LYS A 140 7.45 5.03 -20.36
N ALA A 141 6.20 4.57 -20.45
CA ALA A 141 5.75 3.65 -21.50
C ALA A 141 5.86 4.28 -22.90
N CYS A 142 5.46 5.54 -23.04
CA CYS A 142 5.58 6.28 -24.31
C CYS A 142 7.05 6.47 -24.75
N ILE A 143 7.95 6.73 -23.80
CA ILE A 143 9.39 6.87 -24.09
C ILE A 143 10.02 5.51 -24.44
N ALA A 144 9.68 4.44 -23.72
CA ALA A 144 10.20 3.10 -24.00
C ALA A 144 9.81 2.60 -25.39
N ASN A 145 8.60 2.94 -25.86
CA ASN A 145 8.13 2.58 -27.20
C ASN A 145 8.78 3.40 -28.34
N ARG A 146 9.61 4.41 -28.02
CA ARG A 146 10.36 5.24 -28.99
C ARG A 146 11.83 4.87 -29.12
N LEU A 147 12.34 3.94 -28.31
CA LEU A 147 13.72 3.47 -28.44
C LEU A 147 13.75 2.33 -29.48
N PRO A 148 14.55 2.43 -30.55
CA PRO A 148 14.76 1.30 -31.45
C PRO A 148 15.42 0.15 -30.67
N GLN A 149 14.95 -1.09 -30.93
CA GLN A 149 15.50 -2.33 -30.38
C GLN A 149 16.94 -2.56 -30.82
#